data_AF-A0A3C0AHQ6-F1
#
_entry.id   AF-A0A3C0AHQ6-F1
#
_cell.length_a   1.000
_cell.length_b   1.000
_cell.length_c   1.000
_cell.angle_alpha   90.00
_cell.angle_beta   90.00
_cell.angle_gamma   90.00
#
_symmetry.space_group_name_H-M   'P 1'
#
loop_
_entity.id
_entity.type
_entity.pdbx_description
1 polymer ?
#
loop_
_entity_poly.entity_id
_entity_poly.type
_entity_poly.pdbx_seq_one_letter_code
_entity_poly.pdbx_strand_id
1 'polypeptide(L)'
;MKFKADEIASVIQKEIEDFRGEIETSEVGRVLEVGDGIARVYGLSSAMSGEMVEFSNGVRGQVFNLEENSVGIIIFGDYLAIAEGDEVRSTGTLLSIPVGDELLGRVVDPLGIPLDGKGPIVATESRPLEMAAPGVAARQPVKQPLATGIKAIDAMTPVGRGQRELIIGDR
;
A
#
# COMPACT_ATOMS: atom_id res chain seq x y z
N MET A 1 -8.92 -20.08 -23.17
CA MET A 1 -8.48 -18.94 -24.00
C MET A 1 -7.16 -19.30 -24.64
N LYS A 2 -7.01 -19.13 -25.97
CA LYS A 2 -5.70 -19.27 -26.64
C LYS A 2 -4.97 -17.94 -26.48
N PHE A 3 -3.89 -17.91 -25.71
CA PHE A 3 -2.99 -16.77 -25.65
C PHE A 3 -2.32 -16.61 -27.01
N LYS A 4 -2.41 -15.43 -27.63
CA LYS A 4 -1.67 -15.11 -28.85
C LYS A 4 -0.31 -14.56 -28.44
N ALA A 5 0.76 -15.26 -28.79
CA ALA A 5 2.13 -14.83 -28.49
C ALA A 5 2.43 -13.43 -29.06
N ASP A 6 1.84 -13.10 -30.21
CA ASP A 6 2.02 -11.80 -30.87
C ASP A 6 1.49 -10.62 -30.05
N GLU A 7 0.37 -10.80 -29.36
CA GLU A 7 -0.20 -9.75 -28.48
C GLU A 7 0.74 -9.49 -27.29
N ILE A 8 1.25 -10.55 -26.66
CA ILE A 8 2.19 -10.44 -25.52
C ILE A 8 3.49 -9.76 -25.96
N ALA A 9 4.05 -10.18 -27.10
CA ALA A 9 5.28 -9.60 -27.65
C ALA A 9 5.11 -8.10 -27.96
N SER A 10 3.96 -7.71 -28.53
CA SER A 10 3.67 -6.31 -28.85
C SER A 10 3.56 -5.42 -27.61
N VAL A 11 3.02 -5.95 -26.50
CA VAL A 11 2.93 -5.20 -25.23
C VAL A 11 4.32 -4.98 -24.64
N ILE A 12 5.14 -6.03 -24.56
CA ILE A 12 6.51 -5.94 -24.03
C ILE A 12 7.38 -5.01 -24.87
N GLN A 13 7.28 -5.11 -26.20
CA GLN A 13 8.04 -4.23 -27.10
C GLN A 13 7.68 -2.77 -26.88
N LYS A 14 6.39 -2.47 -26.68
CA LYS A 14 5.92 -1.12 -26.40
C LYS A 14 6.44 -0.60 -25.06
N GLU A 15 6.44 -1.42 -24.00
CA GLU A 15 7.03 -1.01 -22.71
C GLU A 15 8.52 -0.70 -22.80
N ILE A 16 9.27 -1.45 -23.61
CA ILE A 16 10.70 -1.19 -23.84
C ILE A 16 10.90 0.11 -24.63
N GLU A 17 10.07 0.37 -25.64
CA GLU A 17 10.11 1.60 -26.44
C GLU A 17 9.72 2.85 -25.61
N ASP A 18 8.76 2.69 -24.70
CA ASP A 18 8.29 3.75 -23.80
C ASP A 18 9.23 3.96 -22.59
N PHE A 19 10.19 3.06 -22.33
CA PHE A 19 11.15 3.20 -21.23
C PHE A 19 12.10 4.37 -21.46
N ARG A 20 11.86 5.48 -20.75
CA ARG A 20 12.77 6.61 -20.66
C ARG A 20 13.64 6.41 -19.42
N GLY A 21 14.93 6.18 -19.62
CA GLY A 21 15.92 6.12 -18.54
C GLY A 21 16.11 7.50 -17.91
N GLU A 22 15.15 7.94 -17.11
CA GLU A 22 15.29 9.14 -16.30
C GLU A 22 16.22 8.83 -15.13
N ILE A 23 17.31 9.59 -15.03
CA ILE A 23 18.23 9.53 -13.90
C ILE A 23 17.58 10.32 -12.76
N GLU A 24 16.82 9.63 -11.92
CA GLU A 24 16.28 10.20 -10.69
C GLU A 24 17.36 10.18 -9.59
N THR A 25 17.57 11.33 -8.96
CA THR A 25 18.38 11.41 -7.74
C THR A 25 17.58 10.85 -6.58
N SER A 26 17.63 9.54 -6.36
CA SER A 26 17.06 8.89 -5.17
C SER A 26 18.03 8.96 -4.00
N GLU A 27 17.54 9.28 -2.81
CA GLU A 27 18.38 9.19 -1.61
C GLU A 27 18.52 7.73 -1.19
N VAL A 28 19.76 7.33 -0.87
CA VAL A 28 20.09 5.94 -0.53
C VAL A 28 20.58 5.88 0.92
N GLY A 29 20.06 4.92 1.66
CA GLY A 29 20.54 4.51 2.97
C GLY A 29 21.12 3.11 2.94
N ARG A 30 21.73 2.72 4.06
CA ARG A 30 22.24 1.36 4.29
C ARG A 30 21.68 0.77 5.56
N VAL A 31 21.24 -0.48 5.48
CA VAL A 31 20.76 -1.24 6.64
C VAL A 31 21.90 -1.46 7.63
N LEU A 32 21.68 -1.10 8.90
CA LEU A 32 22.58 -1.36 10.03
C LEU A 32 22.21 -2.67 10.75
N GLU A 33 20.92 -2.90 10.96
CA GLU A 33 20.41 -4.10 11.62
C GLU A 33 18.99 -4.38 11.14
N VAL A 34 18.62 -5.66 11.16
CA VAL A 34 17.26 -6.14 10.87
C VAL A 34 16.86 -7.15 11.94
N GLY A 35 15.66 -6.99 12.49
CA GLY A 35 15.09 -7.93 13.46
C GLY A 35 13.58 -7.78 13.55
N ASP A 36 12.87 -8.91 13.61
CA ASP A 36 11.41 -8.97 13.81
C ASP A 36 10.59 -8.02 12.93
N GLY A 37 11.00 -7.86 11.66
CA GLY A 37 10.31 -6.98 10.69
C GLY A 37 10.62 -5.50 10.83
N ILE A 38 11.64 -5.12 11.60
CA ILE A 38 12.14 -3.75 11.72
C ILE A 38 13.58 -3.70 11.19
N ALA A 39 13.85 -2.73 10.31
CA ALA A 39 15.20 -2.39 9.88
C ALA A 39 15.61 -1.04 10.46
N ARG A 40 16.85 -0.95 10.94
CA ARG A 40 17.48 0.32 11.26
C ARG A 40 18.41 0.69 10.12
N VAL A 41 18.25 1.88 9.58
CA VAL A 41 18.95 2.32 8.37
C VAL A 41 19.73 3.59 8.65
N TYR A 42 20.99 3.62 8.22
CA TYR A 42 21.82 4.82 8.21
C TYR A 42 21.67 5.56 6.88
N GLY A 43 21.67 6.90 6.91
CA GLY A 43 21.42 7.73 5.75
C GLY A 43 19.96 8.19 5.69
N LEU A 44 19.39 8.32 4.48
CA LEU A 44 18.01 8.78 4.28
C LEU A 44 17.71 10.11 5.02
N SER A 45 18.64 11.07 4.93
CA SER A 45 18.58 12.36 5.62
C SER A 45 17.40 13.25 5.23
N SER A 46 16.81 13.04 4.04
CA SER A 46 15.64 13.76 3.55
C SER A 46 14.34 12.95 3.65
N ALA A 47 14.38 11.75 4.24
CA ALA A 47 13.19 10.93 4.39
C ALA A 47 12.16 11.55 5.36
N MET A 48 10.89 11.41 4.99
CA MET A 48 9.75 11.88 5.77
C MET A 48 9.19 10.77 6.67
N SER A 49 8.62 11.15 7.81
CA SER A 49 7.86 10.20 8.63
C SER A 49 6.63 9.71 7.86
N GLY A 50 6.42 8.39 7.85
CA GLY A 50 5.35 7.75 7.08
C GLY A 50 5.65 7.58 5.60
N GLU A 51 6.86 7.93 5.14
CA GLU A 51 7.30 7.71 3.76
C GLU A 51 7.48 6.22 3.44
N MET A 52 7.16 5.85 2.21
CA MET A 52 7.46 4.53 1.67
C MET A 52 8.92 4.46 1.23
N VAL A 53 9.57 3.34 1.53
CA VAL A 53 10.93 3.02 1.09
C VAL A 53 10.95 1.68 0.39
N GLU A 54 11.98 1.46 -0.43
CA GLU A 54 12.21 0.22 -1.15
C GLU A 54 13.61 -0.33 -0.85
N PHE A 55 13.66 -1.59 -0.46
CA PHE A 55 14.91 -2.32 -0.26
C PHE A 55 15.45 -2.85 -1.58
N SER A 56 16.74 -3.16 -1.65
CA SER A 56 17.43 -3.69 -2.84
C SER A 56 16.78 -4.92 -3.48
N ASN A 57 16.05 -5.71 -2.71
CA ASN A 57 15.32 -6.91 -3.13
C ASN A 57 13.88 -6.62 -3.61
N GLY A 58 13.44 -5.36 -3.63
CA GLY A 58 12.08 -4.93 -4.00
C GLY A 58 11.05 -5.02 -2.88
N VAL A 59 11.44 -5.47 -1.68
CA VAL A 59 10.57 -5.40 -0.49
C VAL A 59 10.35 -3.94 -0.15
N ARG A 60 9.13 -3.59 0.24
CA ARG A 60 8.77 -2.23 0.65
C ARG A 60 8.78 -2.11 2.16
N GLY A 61 8.96 -0.90 2.65
CA GLY A 61 8.81 -0.56 4.05
C GLY A 61 8.25 0.83 4.25
N GLN A 62 7.99 1.17 5.50
CA GLN A 62 7.58 2.51 5.91
C GLN A 62 8.54 3.07 6.95
N VAL A 63 8.96 4.32 6.74
CA VAL A 63 9.68 5.10 7.72
C VAL A 63 8.77 5.35 8.92
N PHE A 64 9.12 4.77 10.06
CA PHE A 64 8.36 4.89 11.29
C PHE A 64 9.00 5.91 12.24
N ASN A 65 10.29 5.74 12.53
CA ASN A 65 11.05 6.62 13.42
C ASN A 65 12.17 7.34 12.67
N LEU A 66 12.33 8.64 12.94
CA LEU A 66 13.47 9.44 12.49
C LEU A 66 14.30 9.79 13.72
N GLU A 67 15.41 9.09 13.92
CA GLU A 67 16.38 9.38 14.98
C GLU A 67 17.55 10.20 14.42
N GLU A 68 18.37 10.77 15.31
CA GLU A 68 19.48 11.65 14.91
C GLU A 68 20.50 10.97 13.98
N ASN A 69 20.76 9.67 14.20
CA ASN A 69 21.78 8.92 13.46
C ASN A 69 21.21 7.72 12.68
N SER A 70 19.90 7.50 12.72
CA SER A 70 19.29 6.35 12.04
C SER A 70 17.79 6.53 11.81
N VAL A 71 17.30 5.83 10.80
CA VAL A 71 15.88 5.75 10.47
C VAL A 71 15.37 4.35 10.80
N GLY A 72 14.31 4.27 11.59
CA GLY A 72 13.61 3.02 11.88
C GLY A 72 12.53 2.76 10.84
N ILE A 73 12.62 1.63 10.15
CA ILE A 73 11.75 1.26 9.03
C ILE A 73 11.02 -0.03 9.37
N ILE A 74 9.69 -0.02 9.26
CA ILE A 74 8.86 -1.23 9.35
C ILE A 74 8.84 -1.88 7.97
N ILE A 75 9.16 -3.17 7.90
CA ILE A 75 9.23 -3.94 6.66
C ILE A 75 7.86 -4.53 6.33
N PHE A 76 7.41 -4.35 5.09
CA PHE A 76 6.16 -4.89 4.56
C PHE A 76 6.42 -6.06 3.61
N GLY A 77 6.90 -7.17 4.18
CA GLY A 77 7.21 -8.37 3.40
C GLY A 77 8.09 -9.34 4.17
N ASP A 78 8.82 -10.17 3.43
CA ASP A 78 9.78 -11.11 4.01
C ASP A 78 11.06 -10.38 4.43
N TYR A 79 11.20 -10.13 5.73
CA TYR A 79 12.36 -9.48 6.30
C TYR A 79 13.61 -10.37 6.30
N LEU A 80 13.47 -11.69 6.16
CA LEU A 80 14.62 -12.61 6.13
C LEU A 80 15.45 -12.47 4.85
N ALA A 81 14.87 -11.85 3.83
CA ALA A 81 15.54 -11.54 2.57
C ALA A 81 16.37 -10.24 2.62
N ILE A 82 16.40 -9.55 3.76
CA ILE A 82 17.14 -8.28 3.95
C ILE A 82 18.29 -8.54 4.93
N ALA A 83 19.49 -8.10 4.55
CA ALA A 83 20.70 -8.24 5.35
C ALA A 83 21.29 -6.88 5.74
N GLU A 84 22.16 -6.90 6.75
CA GLU A 84 23.00 -5.74 7.08
C GLU A 84 23.84 -5.33 5.86
N GLY A 85 23.92 -4.02 5.64
CA GLY A 85 24.64 -3.42 4.51
C GLY A 85 23.82 -3.26 3.24
N ASP A 86 22.62 -3.85 3.15
CA ASP A 86 21.74 -3.68 2.00
C ASP A 86 21.35 -2.22 1.78
N GLU A 87 21.16 -1.86 0.51
CA GLU A 87 20.70 -0.53 0.14
C GLU A 87 19.20 -0.39 0.33
N VAL A 88 18.80 0.79 0.83
CA VAL A 88 17.40 1.19 0.96
C VAL A 88 17.23 2.53 0.27
N ARG A 89 16.18 2.67 -0.54
CA ARG A 89 15.91 3.88 -1.32
C ARG A 89 14.63 4.53 -0.83
N SER A 90 14.67 5.85 -0.67
CA SER A 90 13.46 6.64 -0.47
C SER A 90 12.66 6.73 -1.76
N THR A 91 11.33 6.65 -1.65
CA THR A 91 10.43 6.81 -2.81
C THR A 91 9.97 8.25 -2.99
N GLY A 92 10.19 9.11 -2.01
CA GLY A 92 9.69 10.49 -1.97
C GLY A 92 8.17 10.59 -1.76
N THR A 93 7.49 9.46 -1.57
CA THR A 93 6.03 9.41 -1.44
C THR A 93 5.63 8.85 -0.08
N LEU A 94 4.64 9.50 0.55
CA LEU A 94 4.00 8.94 1.74
C LEU A 94 3.36 7.59 1.39
N LEU A 95 3.26 6.71 2.40
CA LEU A 95 2.61 5.42 2.27
C LEU A 95 1.24 5.59 1.60
N SER A 96 1.14 5.09 0.37
CA SER A 96 -0.02 5.23 -0.50
C SER A 96 -0.36 3.89 -1.15
N ILE A 97 -1.64 3.73 -1.46
CA ILE A 97 -2.20 2.50 -2.02
C ILE A 97 -2.90 2.85 -3.34
N PRO A 98 -2.79 2.03 -4.39
CA PRO A 98 -3.60 2.19 -5.60
C PRO A 98 -5.09 2.13 -5.26
N VAL A 99 -5.89 3.00 -5.88
CA VAL A 99 -7.34 3.04 -5.71
C VAL A 99 -8.03 3.16 -7.06
N GLY A 100 -9.27 2.68 -7.14
CA GLY A 100 -10.07 2.75 -8.36
C GLY A 100 -11.05 1.60 -8.47
N ASP A 101 -11.93 1.68 -9.47
CA ASP A 101 -12.93 0.64 -9.75
C ASP A 101 -12.28 -0.66 -10.25
N GLU A 102 -11.01 -0.60 -10.70
CA GLU A 102 -10.22 -1.74 -11.16
C GLU A 102 -9.92 -2.76 -10.04
N LEU A 103 -10.06 -2.36 -8.77
CA LEU A 103 -9.94 -3.22 -7.60
C LEU A 103 -11.17 -4.10 -7.37
N LEU A 104 -12.33 -3.75 -7.95
CA LEU A 104 -13.58 -4.48 -7.72
C LEU A 104 -13.45 -5.93 -8.18
N GLY A 105 -13.71 -6.86 -7.25
CA GLY A 105 -13.64 -8.31 -7.53
C GLY A 105 -12.23 -8.91 -7.56
N ARG A 106 -11.21 -8.12 -7.19
CA ARG A 106 -9.83 -8.60 -7.01
C ARG A 106 -9.59 -9.03 -5.57
N VAL A 107 -8.63 -9.93 -5.39
CA VAL A 107 -8.03 -10.20 -4.07
C VAL A 107 -6.68 -9.51 -4.06
N VAL A 108 -6.49 -8.58 -3.14
CA VAL A 108 -5.26 -7.79 -3.01
C VAL A 108 -4.67 -7.92 -1.62
N ASP A 109 -3.36 -7.73 -1.52
CA ASP A 109 -2.68 -7.54 -0.26
C ASP A 109 -2.90 -6.10 0.28
N PRO A 110 -2.42 -5.78 1.50
CA PRO A 110 -2.55 -4.44 2.07
C PRO A 110 -1.83 -3.32 1.30
N LEU A 111 -0.88 -3.64 0.42
CA LEU A 111 -0.18 -2.68 -0.44
C LEU A 111 -0.88 -2.52 -1.80
N GLY A 112 -1.98 -3.23 -2.04
CA GLY A 112 -2.74 -3.21 -3.29
C GLY A 112 -2.19 -4.13 -4.38
N ILE A 113 -1.28 -5.05 -4.04
CA ILE A 113 -0.70 -6.03 -4.98
C ILE A 113 -1.69 -7.20 -5.13
N PRO A 114 -2.03 -7.63 -6.36
CA PRO A 114 -2.99 -8.72 -6.58
C PRO A 114 -2.45 -10.09 -6.14
N LEU A 115 -3.26 -10.82 -5.37
CA LEU A 115 -2.98 -12.19 -4.90
C LEU A 115 -3.81 -13.26 -5.64
N ASP A 116 -4.70 -12.86 -6.55
CA ASP A 116 -5.64 -13.76 -7.23
C ASP A 116 -5.11 -14.38 -8.53
N GLY A 117 -3.88 -14.05 -8.95
CA GLY A 117 -3.28 -14.58 -10.17
C GLY A 117 -3.93 -14.12 -11.48
N LYS A 118 -4.83 -13.12 -11.44
CA LYS A 118 -5.54 -12.60 -12.63
C LYS A 118 -4.77 -11.53 -13.40
N GLY A 119 -3.46 -11.39 -13.13
CA GLY A 119 -2.60 -10.34 -13.71
C GLY A 119 -2.56 -9.05 -12.88
N PRO A 120 -1.87 -8.02 -13.38
CA PRO A 120 -1.72 -6.74 -12.66
C PRO A 120 -3.04 -5.99 -12.51
N ILE A 121 -3.09 -5.04 -11.57
CA ILE A 121 -4.18 -4.06 -11.44
C ILE A 121 -3.63 -2.74 -11.98
N VAL A 122 -4.26 -2.21 -13.03
CA VAL A 122 -3.86 -0.95 -13.65
C VAL A 122 -4.73 0.17 -13.07
N ALA A 123 -4.43 0.58 -11.84
CA ALA A 123 -5.09 1.72 -11.20
C ALA A 123 -4.47 3.03 -11.71
N THR A 124 -5.32 4.03 -12.01
CA THR A 124 -4.86 5.36 -12.46
C THR A 124 -4.52 6.30 -11.32
N GLU A 125 -5.02 6.03 -10.12
CA GLU A 125 -4.88 6.90 -8.96
C GLU A 125 -4.32 6.13 -7.76
N SER A 126 -3.61 6.84 -6.89
CA SER A 126 -3.16 6.36 -5.59
C SER A 126 -3.61 7.32 -4.50
N ARG A 127 -3.96 6.79 -3.32
CA ARG A 127 -4.32 7.61 -2.16
C ARG A 127 -3.38 7.35 -0.99
N PRO A 128 -2.95 8.38 -0.25
CA PRO A 128 -2.25 8.20 1.02
C PRO A 128 -3.10 7.40 2.00
N LEU A 129 -2.47 6.47 2.71
CA LEU A 129 -3.14 5.67 3.74
C LEU A 129 -3.54 6.55 4.93
N GLU A 130 -2.61 7.40 5.37
CA GLU A 130 -2.82 8.34 6.46
C GLU A 130 -3.33 9.67 5.90
N MET A 131 -4.64 9.91 6.07
CA MET A 131 -5.27 11.17 5.71
C MET A 131 -6.28 11.61 6.75
N ALA A 132 -6.43 12.92 6.92
CA ALA A 132 -7.40 13.47 7.85
C ALA A 132 -8.82 13.06 7.47
N ALA A 133 -9.58 12.56 8.46
CA ALA A 133 -10.98 12.22 8.27
C ALA A 133 -11.84 13.49 8.04
N PRO A 134 -13.00 13.38 7.36
CA PRO A 134 -13.92 14.50 7.20
C PRO A 134 -14.34 15.11 8.54
N GLY A 135 -14.18 16.43 8.66
CA GLY A 135 -14.59 17.21 9.83
C GLY A 135 -16.11 17.31 9.98
N VAL A 136 -16.59 17.88 11.09
CA VAL A 136 -18.02 17.92 11.45
C VAL A 136 -18.88 18.58 10.35
N ALA A 137 -18.41 19.70 9.78
CA ALA A 137 -19.13 20.43 8.73
C ALA A 137 -19.27 19.66 7.40
N ALA A 138 -18.37 18.70 7.13
CA ALA A 138 -18.40 17.88 5.92
C ALA A 138 -19.33 16.66 6.06
N ARG A 139 -19.91 16.43 7.25
CA ARG A 139 -20.76 15.28 7.53
C ARG A 139 -22.23 15.62 7.35
N GLN A 140 -23.02 14.60 7.07
CA GLN A 140 -24.47 14.68 7.06
C GLN A 140 -25.04 13.62 8.00
N PRO A 141 -26.22 13.85 8.61
CA PRO A 141 -26.89 12.82 9.37
C PRO A 141 -27.15 11.58 8.51
N VAL A 142 -26.91 10.39 9.07
CA VAL A 142 -27.20 9.11 8.42
C VAL A 142 -28.71 8.94 8.33
N LYS A 143 -29.24 8.94 7.10
CA LYS A 143 -30.69 8.86 6.82
C LYS A 143 -31.08 7.73 5.87
N GLN A 144 -30.10 7.04 5.28
CA GLN A 144 -30.34 5.98 4.30
C GLN A 144 -30.04 4.62 4.95
N PRO A 145 -30.97 3.65 4.86
CA PRO A 145 -30.74 2.31 5.39
C PRO A 145 -29.69 1.56 4.56
N LEU A 146 -28.90 0.72 5.23
CA LEU A 146 -28.02 -0.29 4.64
C LEU A 146 -28.60 -1.67 5.00
N ALA A 147 -29.32 -2.27 4.06
CA ALA A 147 -29.98 -3.55 4.30
C ALA A 147 -28.95 -4.67 4.47
N THR A 148 -29.01 -5.37 5.61
CA THR A 148 -28.13 -6.52 5.88
C THR A 148 -28.72 -7.83 5.41
N GLY A 149 -30.06 -7.92 5.31
CA GLY A 149 -30.78 -9.15 5.00
C GLY A 149 -31.01 -10.04 6.23
N ILE A 150 -30.54 -9.62 7.41
CA ILE A 150 -30.69 -10.35 8.67
C ILE A 150 -31.82 -9.70 9.46
N LYS A 151 -32.97 -10.39 9.56
CA LYS A 151 -34.17 -9.86 10.25
C LYS A 151 -33.89 -9.30 11.65
N ALA A 152 -33.07 -9.99 12.43
CA ALA A 152 -32.73 -9.57 13.78
C ALA A 152 -32.00 -8.23 13.80
N ILE A 153 -31.06 -8.02 12.87
CA ILE A 153 -30.29 -6.78 12.76
C ILE A 153 -31.18 -5.70 12.15
N ASP A 154 -31.78 -5.94 10.99
CA ASP A 154 -32.56 -4.94 10.27
C ASP A 154 -33.78 -4.41 11.08
N ALA A 155 -34.35 -5.22 11.98
CA ALA A 155 -35.48 -4.83 12.81
C ALA A 155 -35.09 -4.23 14.17
N MET A 156 -34.10 -4.81 14.87
CA MET A 156 -33.75 -4.39 16.24
C MET A 156 -32.59 -3.40 16.30
N THR A 157 -31.65 -3.49 15.35
CA THR A 157 -30.41 -2.72 15.33
C THR A 157 -30.08 -2.32 13.88
N PRO A 158 -30.91 -1.48 13.24
CA PRO A 158 -30.76 -1.16 11.82
C PRO A 158 -29.43 -0.43 11.55
N VAL A 159 -28.76 -0.82 10.47
CA VAL A 159 -27.49 -0.21 10.04
C VAL A 159 -27.77 0.84 8.96
N GLY A 160 -27.20 2.04 9.10
CA GLY A 160 -27.31 3.11 8.12
C GLY A 160 -26.07 3.29 7.23
N ARG A 161 -26.22 3.85 6.04
CA ARG A 161 -25.11 4.19 5.14
C ARG A 161 -24.25 5.32 5.74
N GLY A 162 -22.99 5.02 6.04
CA GLY A 162 -22.06 5.93 6.72
C GLY A 162 -21.98 5.74 8.24
N GLN A 163 -22.71 4.77 8.80
CA GLN A 163 -22.58 4.33 10.19
C GLN A 163 -21.39 3.37 10.36
N ARG A 164 -20.83 3.32 11.58
CA ARG A 164 -19.85 2.32 11.99
C ARG A 164 -20.51 1.43 13.04
N GLU A 165 -20.67 0.15 12.75
CA GLU A 165 -21.34 -0.81 13.61
C GLU A 165 -20.35 -1.94 13.97
N LEU A 166 -20.06 -2.11 15.26
CA LEU A 166 -19.16 -3.16 15.73
C LEU A 166 -19.92 -4.49 15.86
N ILE A 167 -19.36 -5.56 15.28
CA ILE A 167 -19.83 -6.93 15.52
C ILE A 167 -18.86 -7.59 16.50
N ILE A 168 -19.36 -8.00 17.67
CA ILE A 168 -18.59 -8.67 18.71
C ILE A 168 -19.30 -9.96 19.11
N GLY A 169 -18.53 -11.04 19.28
CA GLY A 169 -19.05 -12.37 19.61
C GLY A 169 -17.95 -13.26 20.21
N ASP A 170 -18.34 -14.45 20.64
CA ASP A 170 -17.41 -15.50 21.06
C ASP A 170 -17.00 -16.38 19.86
N ARG A 171 -16.05 -17.30 20.07
CA ARG A 171 -15.51 -18.22 19.05
C ARG A 171 -16.48 -19.32 18.63
#